data_AF-A0A136KIX4-F1
#
_entry.id   AF-A0A136KIX4-F1
#
_cell.length_a   1.000
_cell.length_b   1.000
_cell.length_c   1.000
_cell.angle_alpha   90.00
_cell.angle_beta   90.00
_cell.angle_gamma   90.00
#
_symmetry.space_group_name_H-M   'P 1'
#
loop_
_entity.id
_entity.type
_entity.pdbx_description
1 polymer ?
#
loop_
_entity_poly.entity_id
_entity_poly.type
_entity_poly.pdbx_seq_one_letter_code
_entity_poly.pdbx_strand_id
1 'polypeptide(L)'
;MNLDKLGAGELPDKVNVFIEIPKGSSVKYEIDKESGVIMVDRFVYGPLFYPYNYGFIPGTHAEDGDALDVVVLSTYPIQAGTAIVCRIIGMLEMEDEEGIDTKVIAVPTKKIDPFMAEIETIDDVPDMVRQQIKNYFDTYKDLEPNKWVKTKDYLGRDAAIEAVKKSMQ
;
A
#
# COMPACT_ATOMS: atom_id res chain seq x y z
N MET A 1 0.59 19.44 7.80
CA MET A 1 1.55 18.32 7.75
C MET A 1 2.55 18.62 6.63
N ASN A 2 3.80 18.14 6.69
CA ASN A 2 4.76 18.35 5.59
C ASN A 2 5.36 16.99 5.21
N LEU A 3 4.85 16.40 4.14
CA LEU A 3 5.27 15.07 3.67
C LEU A 3 6.66 15.07 3.04
N ASP A 4 7.09 16.19 2.45
CA ASP A 4 8.43 16.34 1.89
C ASP A 4 9.52 16.16 2.96
N LYS A 5 9.23 16.57 4.20
CA LYS A 5 10.13 16.37 5.35
C LYS A 5 10.11 14.96 5.92
N LEU A 6 9.08 14.17 5.63
CA LEU A 6 9.00 12.77 6.06
C LEU A 6 9.88 11.90 5.17
N GLY A 7 9.78 12.09 3.85
CA GLY A 7 10.56 11.34 2.85
C GLY A 7 10.33 9.82 2.89
N ALA A 8 11.04 9.10 2.02
CA ALA A 8 10.82 7.67 1.80
C ALA A 8 11.24 6.78 2.99
N GLY A 9 12.10 7.25 3.90
CA GLY A 9 12.57 6.50 5.07
C GLY A 9 14.05 6.06 4.99
N GLU A 10 14.42 5.05 5.79
CA GLU A 10 15.77 4.48 5.86
C GLU A 10 15.93 3.28 4.92
N LEU A 11 16.08 3.55 3.62
CA LEU A 11 16.25 2.51 2.61
C LEU A 11 17.57 1.71 2.74
N PRO A 12 17.61 0.47 2.21
CA PRO A 12 16.52 -0.25 1.54
C PRO A 12 15.58 -1.00 2.51
N ASP A 13 15.90 -0.98 3.81
CA ASP A 13 15.32 -1.88 4.80
C ASP A 13 14.01 -1.36 5.38
N LYS A 14 13.88 -0.03 5.53
CA LYS A 14 12.71 0.61 6.13
C LYS A 14 12.20 1.76 5.30
N VAL A 15 10.89 1.83 5.17
CA VAL A 15 10.19 2.94 4.51
C VAL A 15 9.22 3.60 5.46
N ASN A 16 9.04 4.90 5.29
CA ASN A 16 7.89 5.60 5.86
C ASN A 16 6.69 5.37 4.95
N VAL A 17 5.57 4.96 5.53
CA VAL A 17 4.30 4.83 4.82
C VAL A 17 3.33 5.81 5.43
N PHE A 18 2.76 6.68 4.60
CA PHE A 18 1.67 7.56 4.99
C PHE A 18 0.35 6.84 4.76
N ILE A 19 -0.40 6.60 5.84
CA ILE A 19 -1.64 5.81 5.80
C ILE A 19 -2.80 6.70 5.39
N GLU A 20 -3.50 6.29 4.34
CA GLU A 20 -4.72 6.94 3.86
C GLU A 20 -5.96 6.13 4.25
N ILE A 21 -5.89 4.80 4.17
CA ILE A 21 -7.05 3.95 4.37
C ILE A 21 -6.78 2.94 5.49
N PRO A 22 -7.50 3.05 6.62
CA PRO A 22 -7.40 2.08 7.70
C PRO A 22 -7.92 0.71 7.27
N LYS A 23 -7.30 -0.35 7.78
CA LYS A 23 -7.82 -1.73 7.71
C LYS A 23 -9.27 -1.78 8.20
N GLY A 24 -10.13 -2.42 7.43
CA GLY A 24 -11.57 -2.56 7.69
C GLY A 24 -12.42 -1.37 7.23
N SER A 25 -11.83 -0.33 6.64
CA SER A 25 -12.58 0.78 6.05
C SER A 25 -13.19 0.38 4.70
N SER A 26 -14.39 0.88 4.43
CA SER A 26 -15.00 0.92 3.08
C SER A 26 -15.01 2.34 2.49
N VAL A 27 -14.37 3.29 3.18
CA VAL A 27 -14.16 4.66 2.70
C VAL A 27 -12.73 4.75 2.18
N LYS A 28 -12.56 5.13 0.92
CA LYS A 28 -11.28 5.48 0.34
C LYS A 28 -11.04 6.96 0.62
N TYR A 29 -9.98 7.21 1.37
CA TYR A 29 -9.47 8.55 1.59
C TYR A 29 -8.22 8.74 0.74
N GLU A 30 -7.92 10.00 0.43
CA GLU A 30 -6.68 10.42 -0.19
C GLU A 30 -6.24 11.75 0.41
N ILE A 31 -4.93 11.98 0.48
CA ILE A 31 -4.42 13.30 0.80
C ILE A 31 -4.53 14.24 -0.40
N ASP A 32 -5.16 15.39 -0.21
CA ASP A 32 -5.04 16.48 -1.15
C ASP A 32 -3.63 17.10 -1.04
N LYS A 33 -2.82 16.97 -2.09
CA LYS A 33 -1.40 17.39 -2.08
C LYS A 33 -1.23 18.89 -1.87
N GLU A 34 -2.21 19.72 -2.26
CA GLU A 34 -2.15 21.18 -2.12
C GLU A 34 -2.45 21.63 -0.68
N SER A 35 -3.56 21.19 -0.09
CA SER A 35 -3.97 21.59 1.26
C SER A 35 -3.33 20.74 2.37
N GLY A 36 -2.87 19.53 2.04
CA GLY A 36 -2.37 18.54 3.01
C GLY A 36 -3.48 17.96 3.91
N VAL A 37 -4.74 18.03 3.49
CA VAL A 37 -5.91 17.51 4.20
C VAL A 37 -6.27 16.12 3.67
N ILE A 38 -6.67 15.21 4.57
CA ILE A 38 -7.26 13.93 4.18
C ILE A 38 -8.69 14.16 3.70
N MET A 39 -8.92 13.88 2.42
CA MET A 39 -10.20 14.03 1.74
C MET A 39 -10.82 12.66 1.54
N VAL A 40 -12.16 12.61 1.55
CA VAL A 40 -12.88 11.43 1.08
C VAL A 40 -12.84 11.45 -0.45
N ASP A 41 -12.19 10.47 -1.06
CA ASP A 41 -12.23 10.25 -2.51
C ASP A 41 -13.57 9.62 -2.87
N ARG A 42 -13.86 8.45 -2.30
CA ARG A 42 -15.13 7.75 -2.50
C ARG A 42 -15.45 6.74 -1.41
N PHE A 43 -16.70 6.31 -1.39
CA PHE A 43 -17.08 5.04 -0.77
C PHE A 43 -16.81 3.91 -1.78
N VAL A 44 -16.29 2.77 -1.33
CA VAL A 44 -16.18 1.58 -2.19
C VAL A 44 -17.60 1.15 -2.60
N TYR A 45 -17.85 0.94 -3.89
CA TYR A 45 -19.22 0.75 -4.40
C TYR A 45 -19.80 -0.61 -4.02
N GLY A 46 -18.94 -1.62 -3.87
CA GLY A 46 -19.32 -2.94 -3.35
C GLY A 46 -19.31 -2.99 -1.82
N PRO A 47 -19.97 -4.00 -1.21
CA PRO A 47 -19.92 -4.26 0.23
C PRO A 47 -18.58 -4.88 0.65
N LEU A 48 -17.48 -4.22 0.29
CA LEU A 48 -16.10 -4.63 0.49
C LEU A 48 -15.40 -3.65 1.42
N PHE A 49 -14.36 -4.13 2.09
CA PHE A 49 -13.53 -3.34 2.99
C PHE A 49 -12.07 -3.70 2.77
N TYR A 50 -11.17 -2.72 2.95
CA TYR A 50 -9.73 -2.95 2.83
C TYR A 50 -9.27 -3.97 3.89
N PRO A 51 -8.73 -5.14 3.51
CA PRO A 51 -8.31 -6.15 4.49
C PRO A 51 -6.97 -5.81 5.19
N TYR A 52 -6.35 -4.70 4.79
CA TYR A 52 -5.06 -4.18 5.23
C TYR A 52 -5.13 -2.66 5.39
N ASN A 53 -4.10 -2.06 6.00
CA ASN A 53 -3.93 -0.61 5.91
C ASN A 53 -3.30 -0.29 4.54
N TYR A 54 -3.73 0.82 3.95
CA TYR A 54 -3.27 1.25 2.63
C TYR A 54 -2.80 2.70 2.69
N GLY A 55 -1.82 3.02 1.88
CA GLY A 55 -1.23 4.34 1.78
C GLY A 55 -0.09 4.34 0.78
N PHE A 56 0.84 5.27 0.90
CA PHE A 56 1.94 5.43 -0.05
C PHE A 56 3.27 5.78 0.65
N ILE A 57 4.38 5.68 -0.10
CA ILE A 57 5.72 6.07 0.33
C ILE A 57 5.98 7.54 -0.06
N PRO A 58 6.10 8.49 0.89
CA PRO A 58 6.37 9.88 0.55
C PRO A 58 7.71 10.06 -0.17
N GLY A 59 7.77 11.00 -1.12
CA GLY A 59 9.01 11.27 -1.88
C GLY A 59 9.36 10.19 -2.90
N THR A 60 8.35 9.44 -3.37
CA THR A 60 8.45 8.52 -4.50
C THR A 60 7.51 8.97 -5.62
N HIS A 61 7.82 8.59 -6.85
CA HIS A 61 7.11 8.87 -8.09
C HIS A 61 7.14 7.63 -8.99
N ALA A 62 5.99 7.01 -9.20
CA ALA A 62 5.78 5.95 -10.18
C ALA A 62 5.71 6.54 -11.60
N GLU A 63 5.55 5.69 -12.61
CA GLU A 63 5.54 6.11 -14.02
C GLU A 63 4.38 7.05 -14.37
N ASP A 64 3.27 6.97 -13.63
CA ASP A 64 2.11 7.85 -13.71
C ASP A 64 2.29 9.19 -12.94
N GLY A 65 3.39 9.34 -12.20
CA GLY A 65 3.72 10.52 -11.40
C GLY A 65 3.20 10.49 -9.96
N ASP A 66 2.43 9.47 -9.57
CA ASP A 66 1.94 9.29 -8.21
C ASP A 66 2.94 8.58 -7.30
N ALA A 67 2.74 8.69 -5.99
CA ALA A 67 3.63 8.01 -5.06
C ALA A 67 3.41 6.49 -5.10
N LEU A 68 4.46 5.71 -4.82
CA LEU A 68 4.32 4.27 -4.75
C LEU A 68 3.39 3.86 -3.62
N ASP A 69 2.35 3.14 -3.99
CA ASP A 69 1.37 2.61 -3.06
C ASP A 69 1.90 1.41 -2.26
N VAL A 70 1.38 1.28 -1.04
CA VAL A 70 1.79 0.28 -0.07
C VAL A 70 0.59 -0.36 0.61
N VAL A 71 0.56 -1.68 0.56
CA VAL A 71 -0.26 -2.54 1.42
C VAL A 71 0.53 -2.81 2.71
N VAL A 72 0.01 -2.34 3.84
CA VAL A 72 0.62 -2.56 5.16
C VAL A 72 -0.18 -3.62 5.93
N LEU A 73 0.44 -4.79 6.10
CA LEU A 73 -0.10 -5.86 6.93
C LEU A 73 0.27 -5.59 8.39
N SER A 74 -0.74 -5.41 9.23
CA SER A 74 -0.57 -5.15 10.66
C SER A 74 -1.66 -5.81 11.48
N THR A 75 -1.40 -5.91 12.78
CA THR A 75 -2.33 -6.49 13.75
C THR A 75 -3.63 -5.69 13.81
N TYR A 76 -3.52 -4.36 13.89
CA TYR A 76 -4.65 -3.44 14.04
C TYR A 76 -4.76 -2.41 12.91
N PRO A 77 -5.96 -1.82 12.70
CA PRO A 77 -6.13 -0.65 11.86
C PRO A 77 -5.29 0.54 12.36
N ILE A 78 -4.79 1.33 11.43
CA ILE A 78 -4.02 2.55 11.67
C ILE A 78 -4.86 3.74 11.23
N GLN A 79 -4.84 4.82 11.99
CA GLN A 79 -5.61 6.02 11.70
C GLN A 79 -5.16 6.67 10.37
N ALA A 80 -6.13 7.04 9.53
CA ALA A 80 -5.88 7.81 8.31
C ALA A 80 -5.18 9.15 8.63
N GLY A 81 -4.26 9.57 7.78
CA GLY A 81 -3.47 10.78 7.98
C GLY A 81 -2.30 10.61 8.97
N THR A 82 -1.86 9.38 9.25
CA THR A 82 -0.70 9.11 10.10
C THR A 82 0.41 8.42 9.32
N ALA A 83 1.65 8.47 9.83
CA ALA A 83 2.77 7.79 9.23
C ALA A 83 3.25 6.63 10.10
N ILE A 84 3.73 5.56 9.47
CA ILE A 84 4.29 4.39 10.13
C ILE A 84 5.58 3.94 9.43
N VAL A 85 6.56 3.48 10.20
CA VAL A 85 7.80 2.90 9.66
C VAL A 85 7.58 1.41 9.42
N CYS A 86 7.78 0.97 8.18
CA CYS A 86 7.54 -0.39 7.73
C CYS A 86 8.80 -1.01 7.11
N ARG A 87 8.87 -2.34 7.10
CA ARG A 87 9.84 -3.15 6.36
C ARG A 87 9.17 -3.67 5.09
N ILE A 88 9.86 -3.56 3.96
CA ILE A 88 9.39 -4.12 2.68
C ILE A 88 9.58 -5.63 2.69
N ILE A 89 8.55 -6.39 2.33
CA ILE A 89 8.59 -7.86 2.27
C ILE A 89 8.37 -8.41 0.85
N GLY A 90 7.86 -7.59 -0.07
CA GLY A 90 7.62 -7.94 -1.46
C GLY A 90 6.76 -6.89 -2.15
N MET A 91 6.18 -7.25 -3.30
CA MET A 91 5.22 -6.41 -4.02
C MET A 91 4.21 -7.31 -4.75
N LEU A 92 3.05 -6.75 -5.08
CA LEU A 92 2.05 -7.37 -5.94
C LEU A 92 2.05 -6.62 -7.28
N GLU A 93 2.26 -7.34 -8.37
CA GLU A 93 2.02 -6.80 -9.71
C GLU A 93 0.55 -6.93 -10.08
N MET A 94 0.02 -5.91 -10.74
CA MET A 94 -1.31 -5.95 -11.33
C MET A 94 -1.38 -5.04 -12.56
N GLU A 95 -2.53 -5.09 -13.22
CA GLU A 95 -2.84 -4.25 -14.35
C GLU A 95 -4.26 -3.75 -14.19
N ASP A 96 -4.50 -2.50 -14.54
CA ASP A 96 -5.83 -1.89 -14.53
C ASP A 96 -6.06 -1.11 -15.82
N GLU A 97 -7.16 -0.35 -15.88
CA GLU A 97 -7.51 0.45 -17.06
C GLU A 97 -6.48 1.52 -17.46
N GLU A 98 -5.54 1.89 -16.57
CA GLU A 98 -4.54 2.93 -16.78
C GLU A 98 -3.14 2.33 -17.06
N GLY A 99 -2.93 1.03 -16.80
CA GLY A 99 -1.74 0.30 -17.23
C GLY A 99 -1.20 -0.67 -16.20
N ILE A 100 0.12 -0.83 -16.18
CA ILE A 100 0.81 -1.66 -15.20
C ILE A 100 0.87 -0.89 -13.88
N ASP A 101 0.43 -1.54 -12.81
CA ASP A 101 0.42 -0.98 -11.48
C ASP A 101 1.05 -1.98 -10.51
N THR A 102 1.80 -1.47 -9.54
CA THR A 102 2.46 -2.31 -8.54
C THR A 102 2.24 -1.78 -7.15
N LYS A 103 1.92 -2.69 -6.22
CA LYS A 103 1.68 -2.37 -4.83
C LYS A 103 2.77 -2.98 -3.97
N VAL A 104 3.56 -2.15 -3.28
CA VAL A 104 4.55 -2.63 -2.33
C VAL A 104 3.81 -3.32 -1.17
N ILE A 105 4.28 -4.49 -0.75
CA ILE A 105 3.78 -5.17 0.45
C ILE A 105 4.78 -4.97 1.58
N ALA A 106 4.30 -4.45 2.70
CA ALA A 106 5.11 -4.12 3.85
C ALA A 106 4.44 -4.53 5.17
N VAL A 107 5.26 -4.64 6.21
CA VAL A 107 4.82 -4.86 7.60
C VAL A 107 5.48 -3.82 8.50
N PRO A 108 4.88 -3.42 9.63
CA PRO A 108 5.55 -2.52 10.56
C PRO A 108 6.91 -3.06 11.03
N THR A 109 7.80 -2.17 11.47
CA THR A 109 9.02 -2.61 12.15
C THR A 109 8.68 -3.45 13.39
N LYS A 110 9.58 -4.39 13.74
CA LYS A 110 9.40 -5.29 14.90
C LYS A 110 9.16 -4.55 16.22
N LYS A 111 9.68 -3.32 16.35
CA LYS A 111 9.45 -2.44 17.51
C LYS A 111 8.01 -1.95 17.60
N ILE A 112 7.39 -1.65 16.45
CA ILE A 112 6.04 -1.08 16.37
C ILE A 112 5.00 -2.18 16.47
N ASP A 113 5.16 -3.26 15.71
CA ASP A 113 4.24 -4.41 15.72
C ASP A 113 5.03 -5.72 15.87
N PRO A 114 5.21 -6.25 17.09
CA PRO A 114 5.95 -7.48 17.31
C PRO A 114 5.21 -8.73 16.79
N PHE A 115 3.90 -8.66 16.53
CA PHE A 115 3.16 -9.81 15.98
C PHE A 115 3.51 -10.07 14.51
N MET A 116 4.08 -9.08 13.82
CA MET A 116 4.56 -9.20 12.44
C MET A 116 6.08 -9.48 12.37
N ALA A 117 6.73 -9.78 13.50
CA ALA A 117 8.18 -9.88 13.58
C ALA A 117 8.79 -11.05 12.79
N GLU A 118 8.03 -12.13 12.59
CA GLU A 118 8.47 -13.33 11.86
C GLU A 118 8.19 -13.26 10.34
N ILE A 119 7.44 -12.24 9.90
CA ILE A 119 7.20 -12.01 8.47
C ILE A 119 8.38 -11.18 7.93
N GLU A 120 9.24 -11.81 7.14
CA GLU A 120 10.43 -11.20 6.54
C GLU A 120 10.33 -11.09 5.01
N THR A 121 9.55 -11.98 4.40
CA THR A 121 9.32 -12.07 2.96
C THR A 121 7.83 -12.27 2.67
N ILE A 122 7.43 -12.05 1.42
CA ILE A 122 6.05 -12.29 0.99
C ILE A 122 5.63 -13.76 1.14
N ASP A 123 6.57 -14.71 1.13
CA ASP A 123 6.29 -16.13 1.30
C ASP A 123 6.04 -16.54 2.76
N ASP A 124 6.44 -15.70 3.72
CA ASP A 124 6.10 -15.90 5.14
C ASP A 124 4.63 -15.53 5.43
N VAL A 125 3.99 -14.76 4.54
CA VAL A 125 2.58 -14.40 4.66
C VAL A 125 1.72 -15.62 4.35
N PRO A 126 0.76 -16.00 5.22
CA PRO A 126 -0.11 -17.14 4.98
C PRO A 126 -0.80 -17.04 3.62
N ASP A 127 -0.84 -18.15 2.89
CA ASP A 127 -1.34 -18.17 1.51
C ASP A 127 -2.77 -17.63 1.38
N MET A 128 -3.65 -17.96 2.33
CA MET A 128 -5.01 -17.42 2.36
C MET A 128 -5.05 -15.89 2.51
N VAL A 129 -4.11 -15.29 3.24
CA VAL A 129 -4.02 -13.83 3.38
C VAL A 129 -3.57 -13.21 2.04
N ARG A 130 -2.61 -13.84 1.36
CA ARG A 130 -2.19 -13.42 0.01
C ARG A 130 -3.35 -13.52 -0.99
N GLN A 131 -4.13 -14.60 -0.96
CA GLN A 131 -5.32 -14.74 -1.79
C GLN A 131 -6.38 -13.68 -1.47
N GLN A 132 -6.58 -13.32 -0.19
CA GLN A 132 -7.50 -12.24 0.19
C GLN A 132 -7.07 -10.88 -0.36
N ILE A 133 -5.77 -10.57 -0.37
CA ILE A 133 -5.26 -9.33 -0.97
C ILE A 133 -5.53 -9.32 -2.48
N LYS A 134 -5.21 -10.40 -3.19
CA LYS A 134 -5.49 -10.49 -4.63
C LYS A 134 -6.97 -10.35 -4.94
N ASN A 135 -7.81 -11.13 -4.26
CA ASN A 135 -9.25 -11.09 -4.45
C ASN A 135 -9.84 -9.70 -4.17
N TYR A 136 -9.33 -8.98 -3.17
CA TYR A 136 -9.76 -7.61 -2.92
C TYR A 136 -9.48 -6.71 -4.13
N PHE A 137 -8.24 -6.67 -4.62
CA PHE A 137 -7.90 -5.85 -5.80
C PHE A 137 -8.62 -6.30 -7.06
N ASP A 138 -8.81 -7.60 -7.28
CA ASP A 138 -9.52 -8.13 -8.45
C ASP A 138 -11.02 -7.77 -8.47
N THR A 139 -11.63 -7.38 -7.33
CA THR A 139 -13.08 -7.21 -7.22
C THR A 139 -13.55 -5.84 -6.72
N TYR A 140 -12.71 -5.05 -6.05
CA TYR A 140 -13.17 -3.80 -5.40
C TYR A 140 -13.71 -2.74 -6.37
N LYS A 141 -13.27 -2.78 -7.63
CA LYS A 141 -13.69 -1.88 -8.72
C LYS A 141 -14.82 -2.47 -9.59
N ASP A 142 -15.34 -3.68 -9.32
CA ASP A 142 -16.32 -4.38 -10.20
C ASP A 142 -17.60 -3.57 -10.46
N LEU A 143 -18.02 -2.75 -9.50
CA LEU A 143 -19.22 -1.91 -9.61
C LEU A 143 -18.90 -0.48 -10.06
N GLU A 144 -17.63 -0.12 -10.23
CA GLU A 144 -17.19 1.18 -10.73
C GLU A 144 -17.28 1.19 -12.27
N PRO A 145 -18.04 2.12 -12.89
CA PRO A 145 -18.22 2.13 -14.33
C PRO A 145 -16.89 2.28 -15.10
N ASN A 146 -16.63 1.37 -16.04
CA ASN A 146 -15.44 1.36 -16.90
C ASN A 146 -14.10 1.15 -16.19
N LYS A 147 -14.11 0.67 -14.95
CA LYS A 147 -12.91 0.35 -14.17
C LYS A 147 -12.73 -1.17 -14.08
N TRP A 148 -11.50 -1.65 -14.08
CA TRP A 148 -11.18 -3.07 -13.92
C TRP A 148 -9.78 -3.23 -13.34
N VAL A 149 -9.53 -4.34 -12.63
CA VAL A 149 -8.19 -4.68 -12.14
C VAL A 149 -7.95 -6.16 -12.33
N LYS A 150 -6.71 -6.52 -12.62
CA LYS A 150 -6.28 -7.91 -12.69
C LYS A 150 -4.92 -8.08 -12.03
N THR A 151 -4.91 -8.80 -10.92
CA THR A 151 -3.68 -9.14 -10.21
C THR A 151 -2.87 -10.20 -10.97
N LYS A 152 -1.53 -10.06 -10.88
CA LYS A 152 -0.53 -10.96 -11.46
C LYS A 152 0.20 -11.67 -10.33
N ASP A 153 1.52 -11.70 -10.35
CA ASP A 153 2.34 -12.43 -9.40
C ASP A 153 2.75 -11.56 -8.21
N TYR A 154 3.04 -12.24 -7.10
CA TYR A 154 3.82 -11.63 -6.03
C TYR A 154 5.29 -11.67 -6.41
N LEU A 155 5.96 -10.53 -6.32
CA LEU A 155 7.40 -10.46 -6.47
C LEU A 155 8.08 -10.33 -5.10
N GLY A 156 9.30 -10.86 -5.04
CA GLY A 156 10.11 -10.86 -3.83
C GLY A 156 10.55 -9.47 -3.40
N ARG A 157 11.12 -9.42 -2.19
CA ARG A 157 11.59 -8.21 -1.52
C ARG A 157 12.56 -7.37 -2.37
N ASP A 158 13.49 -8.01 -3.07
CA ASP A 158 14.50 -7.30 -3.87
C ASP A 158 13.88 -6.53 -5.03
N ALA A 159 12.88 -7.11 -5.72
CA ALA A 159 12.17 -6.43 -6.79
C ALA A 159 11.42 -5.19 -6.27
N ALA A 160 10.78 -5.32 -5.11
CA ALA A 160 10.08 -4.21 -4.47
C ALA A 160 11.04 -3.08 -4.05
N ILE A 161 12.21 -3.43 -3.49
CA ILE A 161 13.24 -2.45 -3.15
C ILE A 161 13.73 -1.70 -4.40
N GLU A 162 13.95 -2.40 -5.51
CA GLU A 162 14.38 -1.76 -6.76
C GLU A 162 13.30 -0.85 -7.35
N ALA A 163 12.02 -1.23 -7.25
CA ALA A 163 10.90 -0.36 -7.63
C ALA A 163 10.91 0.95 -6.81
N VAL A 164 11.06 0.84 -5.47
CA VAL A 164 11.15 2.01 -4.60
C VAL A 164 12.34 2.89 -4.94
N LYS A 165 13.53 2.33 -5.16
CA LYS A 165 14.71 3.12 -5.54
C LYS A 165 14.54 3.84 -6.87
N LYS A 166 13.94 3.19 -7.87
CA LYS A 166 13.69 3.81 -9.19
C LYS A 166 12.72 4.97 -9.07
N SER A 167 11.71 4.85 -8.21
CA SER A 167 10.70 5.89 -8.01
C SER A 167 11.20 7.13 -7.27
N MET A 168 12.42 7.13 -6.72
CA MET A 168 12.97 8.29 -6.01
C MET A 168 13.80 9.23 -6.90
N GLN A 169 13.99 8.87 -8.17
CA GLN A 169 14.78 9.64 -9.14
C GLN A 169 13.91 10.67 -9.84
#